data_AF-A0A5D4SLJ5-F1
#
_entry.id   AF-A0A5D4SLJ5-F1
#
_cell.length_a   1.000
_cell.length_b   1.000
_cell.length_c   1.000
_cell.angle_alpha   90.00
_cell.angle_beta   90.00
_cell.angle_gamma   90.00
#
_symmetry.space_group_name_H-M   'P 1'
#
loop_
_entity.id
_entity.type
_entity.pdbx_description
1 polymer ?
#
loop_
_entity_poly.entity_id
_entity_poly.type
_entity_poly.pdbx_seq_one_letter_code
_entity_poly.pdbx_strand_id
1 'polypeptide(L)'
;MKKKLAVITLAAGLVTMGGMAQAGTSYSGYDEIVPAFNKSAFTSQQTKSTSNASADLKVSTLGKAMDARAHSYKGGTGAWVRISTVGGPFKLPNTIKSGSDARVEFSSDLNQLVDARVKGEWRSN
;
A
#
# COMPACT_ATOMS: atom_id res chain seq x y z
N MET A 1 -3.11 2.21 -45.03
CA MET A 1 -1.96 1.52 -44.38
C MET A 1 -2.31 1.25 -42.92
N LYS A 2 -1.98 0.06 -42.42
CA LYS A 2 -2.61 -0.62 -41.27
C LYS A 2 -2.15 -0.01 -39.93
N LYS A 3 -3.11 0.37 -39.07
CA LYS A 3 -2.85 0.78 -37.67
C LYS A 3 -2.42 -0.45 -36.87
N LYS A 4 -1.15 -0.49 -36.42
CA LYS A 4 -0.68 -1.52 -35.48
C LYS A 4 -1.01 -1.06 -34.07
N LEU A 5 -2.13 -1.52 -33.53
CA LEU A 5 -2.42 -1.43 -32.10
C LEU A 5 -1.50 -2.42 -31.38
N ALA A 6 -0.53 -1.89 -30.63
CA ALA A 6 0.28 -2.68 -29.72
C ALA A 6 -0.58 -3.03 -28.49
N VAL A 7 -1.00 -4.29 -28.42
CA VAL A 7 -1.65 -4.86 -27.24
C VAL A 7 -0.55 -5.17 -26.22
N ILE A 8 -0.37 -4.31 -25.23
CA ILE A 8 0.49 -4.59 -24.07
C ILE A 8 -0.37 -5.32 -23.04
N THR A 9 -0.38 -6.65 -23.12
CA THR A 9 -0.91 -7.51 -22.09
C THR A 9 0.18 -7.73 -21.05
N LEU A 10 0.13 -7.02 -19.92
CA LEU A 10 1.00 -7.31 -18.78
C LEU A 10 0.14 -7.83 -17.63
N ALA A 11 -0.17 -9.13 -17.68
CA ALA A 11 -0.67 -9.86 -16.54
C ALA A 11 0.53 -10.27 -15.68
N ALA A 12 0.81 -9.50 -14.61
CA ALA A 12 1.74 -9.90 -13.58
C ALA A 12 0.95 -10.45 -12.40
N GLY A 13 1.10 -11.75 -12.16
CA GLY A 13 0.45 -12.47 -11.07
C GLY A 13 0.86 -11.90 -9.71
N LEU A 14 -0.15 -11.56 -8.92
CA LEU A 14 -0.01 -11.17 -7.53
C LEU A 14 0.43 -12.40 -6.72
N VAL A 15 1.72 -12.47 -6.37
CA VAL A 15 2.22 -13.49 -5.44
C VAL A 15 1.84 -13.05 -4.02
N THR A 16 0.67 -13.47 -3.54
CA THR A 16 0.30 -13.28 -2.13
C THR A 16 1.06 -14.29 -1.29
N MET A 17 2.25 -13.92 -0.81
CA MET A 17 2.90 -14.64 0.28
C MET A 17 1.99 -14.59 1.51
N GLY A 18 1.47 -15.77 1.91
CA GLY A 18 0.56 -15.91 3.05
C GLY A 18 1.19 -15.36 4.34
N GLY A 19 0.60 -14.30 4.89
CA GLY A 19 1.06 -13.64 6.10
C GLY A 19 0.52 -14.31 7.36
N MET A 20 1.41 -14.70 8.26
CA MET A 20 1.09 -14.91 9.68
C MET A 20 0.47 -13.60 10.20
N ALA A 21 -0.68 -13.66 10.88
CA ALA A 21 -1.31 -12.47 11.46
C ALA A 21 -0.40 -11.88 12.56
N GLN A 22 0.37 -10.85 12.22
CA GLN A 22 1.21 -10.12 13.17
C GLN A 22 0.35 -9.09 13.92
N ALA A 23 0.55 -8.99 15.24
CA ALA A 23 -0.12 -7.99 16.06
C ALA A 23 0.23 -6.58 15.57
N GLY A 24 -0.80 -5.75 15.40
CA GLY A 24 -0.74 -4.43 14.78
C GLY A 24 0.14 -3.36 15.44
N THR A 25 0.80 -3.67 16.57
CA THR A 25 1.68 -2.77 17.30
C THR A 25 3.14 -2.81 16.81
N SER A 26 3.51 -3.89 16.12
CA SER A 26 4.90 -4.12 15.66
C SER A 26 5.06 -3.80 14.18
N TYR A 27 6.21 -3.25 13.82
CA TYR A 27 6.55 -2.99 12.43
C TYR A 27 6.70 -4.31 11.66
N SER A 28 6.07 -4.40 10.50
CA SER A 28 6.27 -5.47 9.51
C SER A 28 6.89 -4.86 8.26
N GLY A 29 7.93 -5.51 7.73
CA GLY A 29 8.53 -5.13 6.46
C GLY A 29 7.56 -5.35 5.29
N TYR A 30 7.70 -4.52 4.26
CA TYR A 30 6.98 -4.66 2.99
C TYR A 30 7.90 -4.32 1.80
N ASP A 31 7.57 -4.89 0.64
CA ASP A 31 8.29 -4.67 -0.62
C ASP A 31 7.33 -4.87 -1.78
N GLU A 32 6.77 -3.77 -2.27
CA GLU A 32 5.68 -3.79 -3.25
C GLU A 32 6.10 -3.14 -4.57
N ILE A 33 5.55 -3.65 -5.67
CA ILE A 33 5.59 -3.01 -6.99
C ILE A 33 4.21 -2.43 -7.25
N VAL A 34 4.11 -1.10 -7.28
CA VAL A 34 2.88 -0.38 -7.61
C VAL A 34 2.82 -0.21 -9.12
N PRO A 35 1.82 -0.81 -9.81
CA PRO A 35 1.75 -0.72 -11.26
C PRO A 35 1.47 0.71 -11.74
N ALA A 36 1.89 1.01 -12.97
CA ALA A 36 1.61 2.27 -13.65
C ALA A 36 0.09 2.57 -13.83
N PHE A 37 -0.25 3.81 -14.17
CA PHE A 37 -1.59 4.27 -14.57
C PHE A 37 -2.69 4.14 -13.50
N ASN A 38 -2.47 4.75 -12.32
CA ASN A 38 -3.44 4.79 -11.22
C ASN A 38 -3.92 3.39 -10.78
N LYS A 39 -2.96 2.48 -10.64
CA LYS A 39 -3.19 1.14 -10.09
C LYS A 39 -2.68 1.06 -8.66
N SER A 40 -3.22 0.08 -7.95
CA SER A 40 -2.91 -0.13 -6.54
C SER A 40 -2.08 -1.38 -6.29
N ALA A 41 -1.27 -1.33 -5.24
CA ALA A 41 -0.66 -2.51 -4.61
C ALA A 41 -0.98 -2.49 -3.11
N PHE A 42 -0.89 -3.66 -2.46
CA PHE A 42 -1.25 -3.82 -1.06
C PHE A 42 -0.15 -4.55 -0.32
N THR A 43 0.14 -4.11 0.89
CA THR A 43 0.98 -4.89 1.81
C THR A 43 0.27 -6.16 2.27
N SER A 44 1.01 -7.03 2.95
CA SER A 44 0.45 -8.06 3.82
C SER A 44 -0.47 -7.43 4.89
N GLN A 45 -1.31 -8.26 5.50
CA GLN A 45 -2.28 -7.85 6.52
C GLN A 45 -1.68 -7.91 7.93
N GLN A 46 -2.12 -6.97 8.79
CA GLN A 46 -1.98 -7.05 10.24
C GLN A 46 -3.36 -7.04 10.90
N THR A 47 -3.46 -7.58 12.11
CA THR A 47 -4.64 -7.40 12.94
C THR A 47 -4.51 -6.12 13.74
N LYS A 48 -5.44 -5.20 13.54
CA LYS A 48 -5.41 -3.89 14.18
C LYS A 48 -5.55 -4.02 15.70
N SER A 49 -4.69 -3.36 16.45
CA SER A 49 -4.70 -3.42 17.92
C SER A 49 -5.55 -2.32 18.54
N THR A 50 -5.59 -1.12 17.94
CA THR A 50 -6.23 0.06 18.52
C THR A 50 -7.23 0.67 17.54
N SER A 51 -8.50 0.73 17.91
CA SER A 51 -9.55 1.32 17.06
C SER A 51 -9.24 2.76 16.69
N ASN A 52 -9.45 3.13 15.43
CA ASN A 52 -9.27 4.48 14.88
C ASN A 52 -7.85 5.07 14.99
N ALA A 53 -6.86 4.29 15.46
CA ALA A 53 -5.48 4.73 15.47
C ALA A 53 -4.96 4.85 14.04
N SER A 54 -4.17 5.88 13.75
CA SER A 54 -3.50 6.00 12.45
C SER A 54 -2.51 4.84 12.28
N ALA A 55 -2.45 4.24 11.10
CA ALA A 55 -1.33 3.35 10.79
C ALA A 55 -0.06 4.18 10.59
N ASP A 56 1.09 3.61 10.95
CA ASP A 56 2.39 4.23 10.76
C ASP A 56 3.10 3.56 9.58
N LEU A 57 3.52 4.36 8.61
CA LEU A 57 4.25 3.91 7.43
C LEU A 57 5.66 4.51 7.41
N LYS A 58 6.69 3.67 7.38
CA LYS A 58 8.08 4.05 7.13
C LYS A 58 8.48 3.59 5.74
N VAL A 59 9.13 4.45 4.98
CA VAL A 59 9.51 4.20 3.59
C VAL A 59 11.04 4.24 3.49
N SER A 60 11.65 3.13 3.10
CA SER A 60 13.09 3.02 2.85
C SER A 60 13.45 3.09 1.36
N THR A 61 12.50 2.82 0.47
CA THR A 61 12.67 2.97 -0.98
C THR A 61 11.39 3.51 -1.59
N LEU A 62 11.52 4.52 -2.44
CA LEU A 62 10.40 5.14 -3.15
C LEU A 62 10.80 5.42 -4.61
N GLY A 63 10.34 4.60 -5.55
CA GLY A 63 10.68 4.75 -6.97
C GLY A 63 10.03 5.98 -7.62
N LYS A 64 8.81 6.33 -7.19
CA LYS A 64 8.04 7.51 -7.61
C LYS A 64 7.18 7.99 -6.45
N ALA A 65 6.84 9.27 -6.43
CA ALA A 65 5.83 9.77 -5.52
C ALA A 65 4.49 9.09 -5.81
N MET A 66 3.76 8.75 -4.75
CA MET A 66 2.51 7.97 -4.83
C MET A 66 1.65 8.27 -3.61
N ASP A 67 0.41 7.80 -3.62
CA ASP A 67 -0.49 7.92 -2.48
C ASP A 67 -0.54 6.62 -1.69
N ALA A 68 -0.69 6.72 -0.37
CA ALA A 68 -0.86 5.60 0.53
C ALA A 68 -2.06 5.81 1.46
N ARG A 69 -2.77 4.74 1.82
CA ARG A 69 -3.83 4.77 2.85
C ARG A 69 -3.89 3.47 3.64
N ALA A 70 -4.40 3.55 4.85
CA ALA A 70 -4.77 2.34 5.59
C ALA A 70 -6.11 1.80 5.04
N HIS A 71 -6.16 0.52 4.72
CA HIS A 71 -7.30 -0.15 4.12
C HIS A 71 -7.68 -1.38 4.93
N SER A 72 -8.99 -1.58 5.12
CA SER A 72 -9.58 -2.82 5.61
C SER A 72 -10.76 -3.18 4.72
N TYR A 73 -10.89 -4.47 4.36
CA TYR A 73 -12.03 -4.91 3.55
C TYR A 73 -13.35 -4.83 4.32
N LYS A 74 -13.30 -4.98 5.66
CA LYS A 74 -14.50 -5.03 6.52
C LYS A 74 -14.54 -3.94 7.58
N GLY A 75 -13.40 -3.32 7.89
CA GLY A 75 -13.23 -2.38 9.00
C GLY A 75 -13.25 -0.90 8.61
N GLY A 76 -13.30 -0.56 7.32
CA GLY A 76 -13.25 0.82 6.83
C GLY A 76 -11.92 1.17 6.14
N THR A 77 -11.88 2.31 5.47
CA THR A 77 -10.71 2.76 4.69
C THR A 77 -10.38 4.20 5.03
N GLY A 78 -9.09 4.49 5.19
CA GLY A 78 -8.56 5.81 5.48
C GLY A 78 -8.51 6.72 4.26
N ALA A 79 -8.19 7.99 4.51
CA ALA A 79 -7.92 8.95 3.44
C ALA A 79 -6.56 8.65 2.77
N TRP A 80 -6.43 9.05 1.51
CA TRP A 80 -5.15 9.02 0.79
C TRP A 80 -4.20 10.06 1.37
N VAL A 81 -2.96 9.65 1.61
CA VAL A 81 -1.85 10.48 2.08
C VAL A 81 -0.75 10.44 1.04
N ARG A 82 -0.31 11.61 0.59
CA ARG A 82 0.75 11.74 -0.41
C ARG A 82 2.11 11.37 0.19
N ILE A 83 2.82 10.47 -0.46
CA ILE A 83 4.20 10.07 -0.13
C ILE A 83 5.12 10.54 -1.26
N SER A 84 5.91 11.58 -0.98
CA SER A 84 6.86 12.16 -1.94
C SER A 84 8.33 11.98 -1.53
N THR A 85 8.58 11.47 -0.33
CA THR A 85 9.92 11.29 0.23
C THR A 85 10.05 9.95 0.95
N VAL A 86 11.29 9.50 1.15
CA VAL A 86 11.62 8.39 2.06
C VAL A 86 11.68 8.89 3.51
N GLY A 87 11.63 7.96 4.47
CA GLY A 87 11.65 8.24 5.92
C GLY A 87 10.32 7.90 6.59
N GLY A 88 9.91 8.70 7.56
CA GLY A 88 8.66 8.51 8.30
C GLY A 88 8.86 8.44 9.83
N PRO A 89 7.84 8.03 10.60
CA PRO A 89 6.59 7.45 10.12
C PRO A 89 5.61 8.50 9.53
N PHE A 90 5.15 8.25 8.31
CA PHE A 90 3.97 8.91 7.76
C PHE A 90 2.72 8.36 8.45
N LYS A 91 1.80 9.25 8.84
CA LYS A 91 0.56 8.88 9.51
C LYS A 91 -0.55 8.63 8.49
N LEU A 92 -1.18 7.46 8.55
CA LEU A 92 -2.30 7.06 7.71
C LEU A 92 -3.59 7.01 8.54
N PRO A 93 -4.33 8.12 8.66
CA PRO A 93 -5.55 8.19 9.46
C PRO A 93 -6.64 7.27 8.88
N ASN A 94 -7.40 6.63 9.76
CA ASN A 94 -8.45 5.67 9.39
C ASN A 94 -9.43 5.45 10.55
N THR A 95 -10.55 4.79 10.26
CA THR A 95 -11.61 4.45 11.23
C THR A 95 -11.68 2.94 11.50
N ILE A 96 -10.60 2.21 11.22
CA ILE A 96 -10.57 0.75 11.34
C ILE A 96 -10.63 0.37 12.82
N LYS A 97 -11.50 -0.57 13.17
CA LYS A 97 -11.67 -1.06 14.55
C LYS A 97 -10.59 -2.07 14.92
N SER A 98 -10.24 -2.11 16.20
CA SER A 98 -9.41 -3.18 16.78
C SER A 98 -10.01 -4.55 16.45
N GLY A 99 -9.14 -5.54 16.24
CA GLY A 99 -9.48 -6.90 15.80
C GLY A 99 -9.79 -7.04 14.31
N SER A 100 -9.91 -5.93 13.56
CA SER A 100 -10.12 -5.98 12.10
C SER A 100 -8.80 -6.19 11.36
N ASP A 101 -8.87 -6.73 10.14
CA ASP A 101 -7.74 -6.73 9.23
C ASP A 101 -7.40 -5.30 8.81
N ALA A 102 -6.11 -4.99 8.75
CA ALA A 102 -5.60 -3.75 8.21
C ALA A 102 -4.42 -4.06 7.28
N ARG A 103 -4.23 -3.22 6.27
CA ARG A 103 -3.08 -3.22 5.38
C ARG A 103 -2.87 -1.82 4.82
N VAL A 104 -1.71 -1.56 4.23
CA VAL A 104 -1.50 -0.33 3.47
C VAL A 104 -1.82 -0.59 2.02
N GLU A 105 -2.62 0.28 1.43
CA GLU A 105 -2.83 0.37 0.00
C GLU A 105 -2.00 1.52 -0.54
N PHE A 106 -1.24 1.26 -1.60
CA PHE A 106 -0.54 2.26 -2.39
C PHE A 106 -1.29 2.50 -3.70
N SER A 107 -1.26 3.71 -4.23
CA SER A 107 -1.79 4.05 -5.56
C SER A 107 -0.80 4.94 -6.31
N SER A 108 -0.43 4.53 -7.52
CA SER A 108 0.39 5.36 -8.43
C SER A 108 -0.41 6.56 -8.95
N ASP A 109 0.28 7.57 -9.48
CA ASP A 109 -0.39 8.67 -10.19
C ASP A 109 -0.98 8.22 -11.53
N LEU A 110 -2.00 8.94 -12.02
CA LEU A 110 -2.59 8.74 -13.35
C LEU A 110 -1.58 8.90 -14.49
N ASN A 111 -0.59 9.79 -14.32
CA ASN A 111 0.45 10.08 -15.31
C ASN A 111 1.73 9.26 -15.09
N GLN A 112 1.75 8.35 -14.11
CA GLN A 112 2.88 7.46 -13.92
C GLN A 112 2.86 6.37 -15.00
N LEU A 113 3.85 6.42 -15.90
CA LEU A 113 3.95 5.53 -17.07
C LEU A 113 4.71 4.22 -16.80
N VAL A 114 5.35 4.10 -15.64
CA VAL A 114 6.19 2.96 -15.27
C VAL A 114 5.84 2.46 -13.87
N ASP A 115 6.02 1.18 -13.63
CA ASP A 115 5.83 0.61 -12.30
C ASP A 115 6.85 1.20 -11.32
N ALA A 116 6.42 1.42 -10.09
CA ALA A 116 7.26 1.99 -9.04
C ALA A 116 7.34 1.05 -7.85
N ARG A 117 8.57 0.75 -7.44
CA ARG A 117 8.82 -0.05 -6.24
C ARG A 117 8.74 0.82 -5.00
N VAL A 118 8.09 0.33 -3.95
CA VAL A 118 8.04 0.96 -2.63
C VAL A 118 8.38 -0.07 -1.56
N LYS A 119 9.30 0.28 -0.66
CA LYS A 119 9.74 -0.61 0.43
C LYS A 119 9.78 0.13 1.74
N GLY A 120 9.70 -0.63 2.83
CA GLY A 120 9.91 -0.11 4.16
C GLY A 120 9.25 -0.99 5.20
N GLU A 121 8.67 -0.35 6.20
CA GLU A 121 7.99 -1.02 7.29
C GLU A 121 6.68 -0.30 7.62
N TRP A 122 5.69 -1.03 8.08
CA TRP A 122 4.45 -0.40 8.54
C TRP A 122 3.89 -1.12 9.77
N ARG A 123 3.03 -0.43 10.50
CA ARG A 123 2.22 -1.02 11.58
C ARG A 123 0.83 -0.40 11.62
N SER A 124 -0.20 -1.19 11.90
CA SER A 124 -1.59 -0.74 11.86
C SER A 124 -2.01 0.11 13.06
N ASN A 125 -1.31 -0.04 14.19
CA ASN A 125 -1.63 0.46 15.54
C ASN A 125 -2.95 -0.02 16.13
#